data_AF-A0A958X2U8-F1
#
_entry.id   AF-A0A958X2U8-F1
#
_cell.length_a   1.000
_cell.length_b   1.000
_cell.length_c   1.000
_cell.angle_alpha   90.00
_cell.angle_beta   90.00
_cell.angle_gamma   90.00
#
_symmetry.space_group_name_H-M   'P 1'
#
loop_
_entity.id
_entity.type
_entity.pdbx_description
1 polymer ?
#
loop_
_entity_poly.entity_id
_entity_poly.type
_entity_poly.pdbx_seq_one_letter_code
_entity_poly.pdbx_strand_id
1 'polypeptide(L)'
;MQEYLLHLADNALILGHRLSEWCGHGPALEIDMAMTNISLDLIGQARNLYAYAAELEGQGKTEDDLAYLRDVNGFRNVLLVEQPNGDFAQTIARSFFYDSYNYFYQKALCESHDKQLAAIAEKSLKEVAYHLRWSSEWAIRLGDGTEESKQKMQAAIDDLWSFRGELLTPAAYEIEAAKAGYGVNPLEIKEEVEKKLQEILLEATLDLPADGWMHSGGKTGRHSEHLGFILAEMQFLQRAYPDSTW
;
A
#
# COMPACT_ATOMS: atom_id res chain seq x y z
N MET A 1 -4.49 -16.80 8.71
CA MET A 1 -3.95 -15.72 9.56
C MET A 1 -2.56 -15.28 9.12
N GLN A 2 -1.56 -16.18 9.04
CA GLN A 2 -0.20 -15.77 8.65
C GLN A 2 -0.15 -15.02 7.32
N GLU A 3 -0.65 -15.60 6.22
CA GLU A 3 -0.65 -14.93 4.92
C GLU A 3 -1.44 -13.61 4.90
N TYR A 4 -2.48 -13.52 5.73
CA TYR A 4 -3.29 -12.30 5.87
C TYR A 4 -2.50 -11.18 6.54
N LEU A 5 -1.77 -11.48 7.62
CA LEU A 5 -0.90 -10.50 8.28
C LEU A 5 0.26 -10.08 7.37
N LEU A 6 0.89 -11.04 6.69
CA LEU A 6 1.93 -10.76 5.72
C LEU A 6 1.41 -9.89 4.58
N HIS A 7 0.21 -10.13 4.05
CA HIS A 7 -0.39 -9.26 3.03
C HIS A 7 -0.45 -7.79 3.47
N LEU A 8 -0.96 -7.52 4.68
CA LEU A 8 -1.06 -6.17 5.21
C LEU A 8 0.32 -5.54 5.45
N ALA A 9 1.24 -6.32 6.02
CA ALA A 9 2.60 -5.86 6.33
C ALA A 9 3.40 -5.58 5.06
N ASP A 10 3.29 -6.46 4.06
CA ASP A 10 4.00 -6.37 2.78
C ASP A 10 3.52 -5.14 1.99
N ASN A 11 2.21 -4.86 1.96
CA ASN A 11 1.68 -3.65 1.31
C ASN A 11 2.30 -2.37 1.91
N ALA A 12 2.30 -2.29 3.25
CA ALA A 12 2.84 -1.14 3.97
C ALA A 12 4.36 -1.01 3.80
N LEU A 13 5.10 -2.11 3.89
CA LEU A 13 6.55 -2.12 3.72
C LEU A 13 6.95 -1.65 2.32
N ILE A 14 6.35 -2.24 1.28
CA ILE A 14 6.74 -1.96 -0.11
C ILE A 14 6.36 -0.53 -0.52
N LEU A 15 5.17 -0.05 -0.15
CA LEU A 15 4.80 1.34 -0.44
C LEU A 15 5.66 2.32 0.36
N GLY A 16 5.94 2.02 1.63
CA GLY A 16 6.84 2.82 2.47
C GLY A 16 8.22 2.93 1.84
N HIS A 17 8.79 1.80 1.40
CA HIS A 17 10.08 1.79 0.69
C HIS A 17 10.04 2.66 -0.57
N ARG A 18 9.02 2.52 -1.43
CA ARG A 18 8.86 3.34 -2.62
C ARG A 18 8.80 4.84 -2.31
N LEU A 19 8.06 5.24 -1.28
CA LEU A 19 8.00 6.64 -0.88
C LEU A 19 9.32 7.15 -0.30
N SER A 20 10.09 6.30 0.37
CA SER A 20 11.41 6.67 0.89
C SER A 20 12.43 7.00 -0.21
N GLU A 21 12.29 6.42 -1.41
CA GLU A 21 13.14 6.72 -2.58
C GLU A 21 13.04 8.20 -3.02
N TRP A 22 11.95 8.89 -2.66
CA TRP A 22 11.77 10.32 -2.95
C TRP A 22 12.58 11.26 -2.04
N CYS A 23 13.20 10.75 -0.96
CA CYS A 23 13.95 11.55 -0.02
C CYS A 23 15.04 12.38 -0.74
N GLY A 24 14.95 13.71 -0.65
CA GLY A 24 15.85 14.65 -1.32
C GLY A 24 15.51 14.95 -2.80
N HIS A 25 14.46 14.34 -3.34
CA HIS A 25 14.05 14.43 -4.74
C HIS A 25 12.63 14.97 -4.94
N GLY A 26 11.89 15.23 -3.85
CA GLY A 26 10.54 15.79 -3.92
C GLY A 26 10.48 17.16 -4.63
N PRO A 27 9.36 17.51 -5.28
CA PRO A 27 9.25 18.75 -6.06
C PRO A 27 9.35 20.03 -5.23
N ALA A 28 9.14 19.93 -3.93
CA ALA A 28 9.42 20.97 -2.93
C ALA A 28 9.74 20.32 -1.58
N LEU A 29 10.42 21.05 -0.70
CA LEU A 29 10.86 20.55 0.61
C LEU A 29 9.68 20.06 1.46
N GLU A 30 8.57 20.78 1.44
CA GLU A 30 7.35 20.43 2.19
C GLU A 30 6.72 19.13 1.67
N ILE A 31 6.85 18.87 0.37
CA ILE A 31 6.30 17.68 -0.29
C ILE A 31 7.18 16.47 0.02
N ASP A 32 8.50 16.66 -0.01
CA ASP A 32 9.48 15.67 0.39
C ASP A 32 9.31 15.26 1.86
N MET A 33 9.16 16.24 2.76
CA MET A 33 8.85 15.99 4.17
C MET A 33 7.53 15.22 4.35
N ALA A 34 6.49 15.56 3.58
CA ALA A 34 5.21 14.85 3.66
C ALA A 34 5.35 13.38 3.22
N MET A 35 6.00 13.11 2.08
CA MET A 35 6.24 11.74 1.60
C MET A 35 7.11 10.94 2.57
N THR A 36 8.14 11.57 3.16
CA THR A 36 8.99 10.96 4.18
C THR A 36 8.19 10.59 5.43
N ASN A 37 7.26 11.45 5.87
CA ASN A 37 6.38 11.14 7.00
C ASN A 37 5.42 9.98 6.68
N ILE A 38 4.81 9.97 5.49
CA ILE A 38 3.93 8.88 5.05
C ILE A 38 4.72 7.56 4.98
N SER A 39 5.94 7.60 4.44
CA SER A 39 6.85 6.46 4.43
C SER A 39 7.13 5.94 5.84
N LEU A 40 7.39 6.83 6.79
CA LEU A 40 7.66 6.45 8.18
C LEU A 40 6.45 5.78 8.85
N ASP A 41 5.25 6.34 8.65
CA ASP A 41 4.00 5.76 9.15
C ASP A 41 3.80 4.35 8.60
N LEU A 42 3.94 4.16 7.28
CA LEU A 42 3.77 2.86 6.61
C LEU A 42 4.81 1.83 7.10
N ILE A 43 6.07 2.22 7.28
CA ILE A 43 7.09 1.34 7.87
C ILE A 43 6.71 0.99 9.32
N GLY A 44 6.21 1.95 10.09
CA GLY A 44 5.70 1.72 11.44
C GLY A 44 4.53 0.73 11.49
N GLN A 45 3.62 0.78 10.52
CA GLN A 45 2.51 -0.17 10.36
C GLN A 45 3.03 -1.57 10.01
N ALA A 46 3.94 -1.67 9.03
CA ALA A 46 4.56 -2.93 8.63
C ALA A 46 5.23 -3.64 9.81
N ARG A 47 5.98 -2.90 10.63
CA ARG A 47 6.61 -3.41 11.85
C ARG A 47 5.61 -4.02 12.83
N ASN A 48 4.55 -3.28 13.18
CA ASN A 48 3.53 -3.79 14.11
C ASN A 48 2.89 -5.09 13.59
N LEU A 49 2.64 -5.17 12.28
CA LEU A 49 2.03 -6.34 11.64
C LEU A 49 2.99 -7.53 11.55
N TYR A 50 4.26 -7.30 11.18
CA TYR A 50 5.28 -8.35 11.14
C TYR A 50 5.61 -8.88 12.52
N ALA A 51 5.76 -8.01 13.51
CA ALA A 51 6.00 -8.43 14.90
C ALA A 51 4.86 -9.35 15.36
N TYR A 52 3.62 -9.01 15.03
CA TYR A 52 2.48 -9.86 15.37
C TYR A 52 2.45 -11.18 14.58
N ALA A 53 2.76 -11.15 13.29
CA ALA A 53 2.89 -12.37 12.48
C ALA A 53 3.99 -13.31 12.98
N ALA A 54 5.11 -12.75 13.45
CA ALA A 54 6.23 -13.50 14.01
C ALA A 54 5.88 -14.12 15.37
N GLU A 55 5.17 -13.38 16.23
CA GLU A 55 4.66 -13.87 17.51
C GLU A 55 3.73 -15.07 17.33
N LEU A 56 2.78 -14.98 16.37
CA LEU A 56 1.85 -16.08 16.09
C LEU A 56 2.52 -17.30 15.47
N GLU A 57 3.57 -17.11 14.67
CA GLU A 57 4.32 -18.23 14.09
C GLU A 57 5.05 -19.05 15.17
N GLY A 58 5.46 -18.41 16.28
CA GLY A 58 5.97 -19.09 17.47
C GLY A 58 7.31 -19.82 17.28
N GLN A 59 8.03 -19.53 16.19
CA GLN A 59 9.27 -20.20 15.80
C GLN A 59 10.54 -19.41 16.16
N GLY A 60 10.41 -18.39 16.99
CA GLY A 60 11.53 -17.52 17.37
C GLY A 60 11.98 -16.55 16.28
N LYS A 61 11.18 -16.39 15.21
CA LYS A 61 11.39 -15.36 14.18
C LYS A 61 11.03 -13.97 14.72
N THR A 62 11.57 -12.94 14.08
CA THR A 62 11.29 -11.53 14.35
C THR A 62 10.65 -10.83 13.15
N GLU A 63 10.32 -9.54 13.31
CA GLU A 63 9.87 -8.72 12.19
C GLU A 63 10.90 -8.64 11.05
N ASP A 64 12.19 -8.65 11.39
CA ASP A 64 13.29 -8.56 10.43
C ASP A 64 13.41 -9.83 9.58
N ASP A 65 13.19 -11.01 10.16
CA ASP A 65 13.20 -12.27 9.40
C ASP A 65 12.13 -12.26 8.32
N LEU A 66 10.94 -11.74 8.65
CA LEU A 66 9.84 -11.65 7.71
C LEU A 66 10.09 -10.56 6.65
N ALA A 67 10.68 -9.42 7.00
CA ALA A 67 10.96 -8.36 6.03
C ALA A 67 12.14 -8.68 5.09
N TYR A 68 13.22 -9.25 5.62
CA TYR A 68 14.52 -9.28 4.94
C TYR A 68 15.01 -10.65 4.46
N LEU A 69 14.41 -11.76 4.94
CA LEU A 69 14.84 -13.11 4.57
C LEU A 69 13.86 -13.83 3.61
N ARG A 70 12.72 -13.22 3.29
CA ARG A 70 11.81 -13.74 2.25
C ARG A 70 12.25 -13.31 0.85
N ASP A 71 12.13 -14.22 -0.11
CA ASP A 71 12.29 -13.92 -1.54
C ASP A 71 10.95 -13.49 -2.17
N VAL A 72 10.96 -13.05 -3.43
CA VAL A 72 9.80 -12.51 -4.19
C VAL A 72 8.54 -13.36 -4.01
N ASN A 73 8.64 -14.69 -4.15
CA ASN A 73 7.48 -15.59 -4.04
C ASN A 73 6.88 -15.67 -2.63
N GLY A 74 7.62 -15.21 -1.61
CA GLY A 74 7.20 -15.15 -0.22
C GLY A 74 6.45 -13.86 0.14
N PHE A 75 6.49 -12.85 -0.72
CA PHE A 75 5.74 -11.61 -0.54
C PHE A 75 4.29 -11.75 -1.01
N ARG A 76 3.43 -10.88 -0.48
CA ARG A 76 1.97 -10.88 -0.66
C ARG A 76 1.44 -9.46 -0.92
N ASN A 77 2.31 -8.46 -1.15
CA ASN A 77 1.85 -7.12 -1.48
C ASN A 77 1.08 -7.11 -2.80
N VAL A 78 0.15 -6.17 -2.96
CA VAL A 78 -0.51 -5.92 -4.25
C VAL A 78 0.48 -5.39 -5.28
N LEU A 79 0.21 -5.65 -6.56
CA LEU A 79 1.03 -5.19 -7.67
C LEU A 79 1.07 -3.65 -7.79
N LEU A 80 0.05 -2.96 -7.28
CA LEU A 80 -0.02 -1.49 -7.30
C LEU A 80 1.15 -0.87 -6.51
N VAL A 81 1.48 -1.38 -5.32
CA VAL A 81 2.44 -0.71 -4.43
C VAL A 81 3.89 -0.90 -4.84
N GLU A 82 4.18 -1.91 -5.66
CA GLU A 82 5.53 -2.17 -6.19
C GLU A 82 5.84 -1.40 -7.47
N GLN A 83 4.83 -0.75 -8.09
CA GLN A 83 5.04 0.07 -9.29
C GLN A 83 6.09 1.16 -9.03
N PRO A 84 6.93 1.48 -10.03
CA PRO A 84 7.97 2.50 -9.88
C PRO A 84 7.37 3.88 -9.58
N ASN A 85 8.15 4.74 -8.93
CA ASN A 85 7.70 6.10 -8.61
C ASN A 85 7.38 6.94 -9.85
N GLY A 86 8.20 6.80 -10.91
CA GLY A 86 8.03 7.57 -12.13
C GLY A 86 8.14 9.08 -11.89
N ASP A 87 7.28 9.87 -12.53
CA ASP A 87 7.10 11.27 -12.16
C ASP A 87 6.21 11.43 -10.92
N PHE A 88 6.08 12.67 -10.45
CA PHE A 88 5.30 12.94 -9.25
C PHE A 88 3.82 12.57 -9.40
N ALA A 89 3.23 12.70 -10.60
CA ALA A 89 1.84 12.35 -10.84
C ALA A 89 1.60 10.84 -10.72
N GLN A 90 2.54 10.02 -11.20
CA GLN A 90 2.49 8.56 -11.04
C GLN A 90 2.56 8.14 -9.57
N THR A 91 3.41 8.79 -8.78
CA THR A 91 3.47 8.57 -7.33
C THR A 91 2.16 8.96 -6.65
N ILE A 92 1.58 10.11 -6.99
CA ILE A 92 0.29 10.56 -6.43
C ILE A 92 -0.86 9.63 -6.83
N ALA A 93 -0.93 9.18 -8.08
CA ALA A 93 -1.96 8.23 -8.53
C ALA A 93 -1.87 6.91 -7.75
N ARG A 94 -0.67 6.34 -7.62
CA ARG A 94 -0.43 5.11 -6.85
C ARG A 94 -0.86 5.27 -5.38
N SER A 95 -0.39 6.35 -4.73
CA SER A 95 -0.76 6.65 -3.34
C SER A 95 -2.26 6.87 -3.20
N PHE A 96 -2.89 7.64 -4.07
CA PHE A 96 -4.32 7.93 -4.01
C PHE A 96 -5.19 6.67 -4.11
N PHE A 97 -4.89 5.77 -5.04
CA PHE A 97 -5.59 4.49 -5.17
C PHE A 97 -5.42 3.63 -3.93
N TYR A 98 -4.19 3.51 -3.43
CA TYR A 98 -3.91 2.71 -2.24
C TYR A 98 -4.53 3.31 -0.97
N ASP A 99 -4.41 4.62 -0.75
CA ASP A 99 -4.92 5.31 0.43
C ASP A 99 -6.45 5.28 0.49
N SER A 100 -7.11 5.39 -0.67
CA SER A 100 -8.57 5.27 -0.77
C SER A 100 -9.02 3.89 -0.29
N TYR A 101 -8.34 2.83 -0.74
CA TYR A 101 -8.56 1.48 -0.24
C TYR A 101 -8.22 1.33 1.24
N ASN A 102 -7.00 1.72 1.63
CA ASN A 102 -6.45 1.48 2.96
C ASN A 102 -7.26 2.21 4.04
N TYR A 103 -7.80 3.40 3.76
CA TYR A 103 -8.64 4.12 4.72
C TYR A 103 -9.89 3.32 5.09
N PHE A 104 -10.66 2.85 4.10
CA PHE A 104 -11.87 2.07 4.36
C PHE A 104 -11.53 0.67 4.89
N TYR A 105 -10.41 0.09 4.46
CA TYR A 105 -9.91 -1.18 4.97
C TYR A 105 -9.57 -1.09 6.46
N GLN A 106 -8.75 -0.12 6.88
CA GLN A 106 -8.39 0.05 8.29
C GLN A 106 -9.62 0.39 9.14
N LYS A 107 -10.53 1.21 8.61
CA LYS A 107 -11.79 1.53 9.29
C LYS A 107 -12.62 0.27 9.56
N ALA A 108 -12.73 -0.64 8.59
CA ALA A 108 -13.40 -1.92 8.78
C ALA A 108 -12.62 -2.86 9.73
N LEU A 109 -11.28 -2.85 9.64
CA LEU A 109 -10.41 -3.69 10.46
C LEU A 109 -10.43 -3.31 11.95
N CYS A 110 -10.77 -2.07 12.29
CA CYS A 110 -11.05 -1.67 13.69
C CYS A 110 -12.15 -2.52 14.34
N GLU A 111 -13.08 -3.08 13.56
CA GLU A 111 -14.18 -3.93 14.06
C GLU A 111 -13.78 -5.42 14.15
N SER A 112 -12.50 -5.75 13.94
CA SER A 112 -11.96 -7.11 14.04
C SER A 112 -12.20 -7.73 15.43
N HIS A 113 -12.60 -9.00 15.45
CA HIS A 113 -12.66 -9.79 16.70
C HIS A 113 -11.27 -10.11 17.26
N ASP A 114 -10.23 -10.05 16.43
CA ASP A 114 -8.85 -10.09 16.89
C ASP A 114 -8.44 -8.72 17.44
N LYS A 115 -8.23 -8.67 18.77
CA LYS A 115 -7.95 -7.44 19.51
C LYS A 115 -6.62 -6.80 19.12
N GLN A 116 -5.63 -7.59 18.74
CA GLN A 116 -4.32 -7.06 18.37
C GLN A 116 -4.41 -6.39 17.01
N LEU A 117 -5.08 -7.03 16.04
CA LEU A 117 -5.38 -6.44 14.74
C LEU A 117 -6.22 -5.16 14.85
N ALA A 118 -7.28 -5.19 15.66
CA ALA A 118 -8.12 -4.01 15.89
C ALA A 118 -7.29 -2.84 16.48
N ALA A 119 -6.44 -3.11 17.46
CA ALA A 119 -5.57 -2.09 18.05
C ALA A 119 -4.54 -1.52 17.06
N ILE A 120 -3.96 -2.38 16.20
CA ILE A 120 -3.06 -1.92 15.12
C ILE A 120 -3.84 -1.04 14.13
N ALA A 121 -5.05 -1.44 13.75
CA ALA A 121 -5.90 -0.68 12.84
C ALA A 121 -6.31 0.69 13.41
N GLU A 122 -6.72 0.75 14.69
CA GLU A 122 -7.08 1.99 15.38
C GLU A 122 -5.93 3.00 15.41
N LYS A 123 -4.70 2.51 15.65
CA LYS A 123 -3.50 3.34 15.59
C LYS A 123 -3.25 3.86 14.17
N SER A 124 -3.32 2.96 13.19
CA SER A 124 -3.03 3.26 11.78
C SER A 124 -4.08 4.18 11.14
N LEU A 125 -5.34 4.13 11.59
CA LEU A 125 -6.45 4.86 10.97
C LEU A 125 -6.24 6.39 10.94
N LYS A 126 -5.58 6.95 11.97
CA LYS A 126 -5.27 8.39 12.00
C LYS A 126 -4.23 8.78 10.95
N GLU A 127 -3.21 7.95 10.78
CA GLU A 127 -2.14 8.12 9.78
C GLU A 127 -2.73 7.97 8.38
N VAL A 128 -3.48 6.90 8.13
CA VAL A 128 -4.09 6.64 6.81
C VAL A 128 -5.13 7.69 6.43
N ALA A 129 -5.84 8.27 7.39
CA ALA A 129 -6.72 9.42 7.12
C ALA A 129 -5.95 10.66 6.66
N TYR A 130 -4.73 10.88 7.16
CA TYR A 130 -3.84 11.93 6.68
C TYR A 130 -3.30 11.60 5.28
N HIS A 131 -2.89 10.34 5.03
CA HIS A 131 -2.39 9.88 3.72
C HIS A 131 -3.43 10.11 2.63
N LEU A 132 -4.67 9.65 2.85
CA LEU A 132 -5.79 9.83 1.91
C LEU A 132 -6.09 11.31 1.64
N ARG A 133 -6.06 12.16 2.68
CA ARG A 133 -6.26 13.60 2.48
C ARG A 133 -5.16 14.18 1.59
N TRP A 134 -3.91 13.87 1.90
CA TRP A 134 -2.74 14.38 1.18
C TRP A 134 -2.73 13.94 -0.28
N SER A 135 -2.96 12.65 -0.56
CA SER A 135 -2.97 12.13 -1.93
C SER A 135 -4.18 12.63 -2.72
N SER A 136 -5.34 12.78 -2.08
CA SER A 136 -6.53 13.40 -2.71
C SER A 136 -6.30 14.87 -3.08
N GLU A 137 -5.77 15.67 -2.15
CA GLU A 137 -5.49 17.10 -2.38
C GLU A 137 -4.48 17.30 -3.53
N TRP A 138 -3.48 16.43 -3.64
CA TRP A 138 -2.53 16.48 -4.75
C TRP A 138 -3.11 16.00 -6.07
N ALA A 139 -3.95 14.97 -6.07
CA ALA A 139 -4.68 14.55 -7.28
C ALA A 139 -5.53 15.69 -7.82
N ILE A 140 -6.26 16.40 -6.94
CA ILE A 140 -7.05 17.60 -7.30
C ILE A 140 -6.15 18.72 -7.80
N ARG A 141 -5.08 19.06 -7.08
CA ARG A 141 -4.19 20.16 -7.47
C ARG A 141 -3.51 19.93 -8.82
N LEU A 142 -3.16 18.68 -9.13
CA LEU A 142 -2.55 18.34 -10.42
C LEU A 142 -3.62 18.32 -11.53
N GLY A 143 -4.79 17.73 -11.27
CA GLY A 143 -5.87 17.62 -12.24
C GLY A 143 -6.56 18.95 -12.59
N ASP A 144 -6.79 19.82 -11.61
CA ASP A 144 -7.38 21.16 -11.77
C ASP A 144 -6.30 22.27 -11.74
N GLY A 145 -5.07 21.89 -12.12
CA GLY A 145 -3.91 22.78 -12.16
C GLY A 145 -3.70 23.42 -13.53
N THR A 146 -2.52 23.20 -14.11
CA THR A 146 -2.22 23.59 -15.48
C THR A 146 -2.63 22.49 -16.46
N GLU A 147 -2.72 22.82 -17.75
CA GLU A 147 -2.95 21.81 -18.79
C GLU A 147 -1.88 20.70 -18.75
N GLU A 148 -0.63 21.05 -18.49
CA GLU A 148 0.46 20.07 -18.38
C GLU A 148 0.30 19.17 -17.14
N SER A 149 -0.01 19.73 -15.96
CA SER A 149 -0.19 18.92 -14.75
C SER A 149 -1.40 18.01 -14.86
N LYS A 150 -2.47 18.50 -15.50
CA LYS A 150 -3.68 17.74 -15.77
C LYS A 150 -3.41 16.55 -16.68
N GLN A 151 -2.70 16.77 -17.79
CA GLN A 151 -2.33 15.70 -18.72
C GLN A 151 -1.44 14.64 -18.04
N LYS A 152 -0.48 15.05 -17.22
CA LYS A 152 0.37 14.11 -16.46
C LYS A 152 -0.43 13.32 -15.43
N MET A 153 -1.34 13.97 -14.71
CA MET A 153 -2.19 13.30 -13.73
C MET A 153 -3.16 12.32 -14.40
N GLN A 154 -3.78 12.70 -15.53
CA GLN A 154 -4.63 11.78 -16.29
C GLN A 154 -3.83 10.57 -16.79
N ALA A 155 -2.66 10.79 -17.39
CA ALA A 155 -1.81 9.69 -17.86
C ALA A 155 -1.42 8.74 -16.72
N ALA A 156 -1.05 9.28 -15.56
CA ALA A 156 -0.76 8.48 -14.37
C ALA A 156 -1.95 7.65 -13.88
N ILE A 157 -3.16 8.23 -13.89
CA ILE A 157 -4.40 7.52 -13.56
C ILE A 157 -4.66 6.39 -14.56
N ASP A 158 -4.55 6.67 -15.85
CA ASP A 158 -4.78 5.70 -16.93
C ASP A 158 -3.79 4.53 -16.86
N ASP A 159 -2.49 4.83 -16.67
CA ASP A 159 -1.41 3.84 -16.61
C ASP A 159 -1.55 2.89 -15.42
N LEU A 160 -1.97 3.42 -14.26
CA LEU A 160 -2.07 2.64 -13.03
C LEU A 160 -3.46 2.06 -12.78
N TRP A 161 -4.46 2.42 -13.58
CA TRP A 161 -5.87 2.06 -13.37
C TRP A 161 -6.07 0.55 -13.20
N SER A 162 -5.41 -0.23 -14.06
CA SER A 162 -5.56 -1.68 -14.12
C SER A 162 -4.98 -2.42 -12.90
N PHE A 163 -4.06 -1.80 -12.15
CA PHE A 163 -3.49 -2.39 -10.93
C PHE A 163 -4.39 -2.22 -9.70
N ARG A 164 -5.30 -1.23 -9.70
CA ARG A 164 -6.21 -0.98 -8.57
C ARG A 164 -7.16 -2.16 -8.34
N GLY A 165 -7.50 -2.91 -9.40
CA GLY A 165 -8.47 -4.01 -9.33
C GLY A 165 -8.09 -5.12 -8.35
N GLU A 166 -6.78 -5.36 -8.15
CA GLU A 166 -6.31 -6.36 -7.18
C GLU A 166 -6.65 -5.99 -5.73
N LEU A 167 -6.72 -4.69 -5.39
CA LEU A 167 -7.07 -4.22 -4.03
C LEU A 167 -8.42 -4.79 -3.59
N LEU A 168 -9.42 -4.73 -4.47
CA LEU A 168 -10.81 -5.14 -4.21
C LEU A 168 -11.12 -6.57 -4.67
N THR A 169 -10.12 -7.30 -5.15
CA THR A 169 -10.24 -8.72 -5.48
C THR A 169 -9.74 -9.55 -4.31
N PRO A 170 -10.62 -10.28 -3.58
CA PRO A 170 -10.20 -11.01 -2.40
C PRO A 170 -9.42 -12.27 -2.75
N ALA A 171 -8.30 -12.49 -2.05
CA ALA A 171 -7.57 -13.75 -2.01
C ALA A 171 -8.26 -14.75 -1.06
N ALA A 172 -7.91 -16.03 -1.19
CA ALA A 172 -8.50 -17.08 -0.36
C ALA A 172 -8.31 -16.81 1.15
N TYR A 173 -7.13 -16.35 1.57
CA TYR A 173 -6.87 -16.07 2.99
C TYR A 173 -7.63 -14.84 3.51
N GLU A 174 -7.99 -13.86 2.67
CA GLU A 174 -8.83 -12.72 3.06
C GLU A 174 -10.27 -13.17 3.30
N ILE A 175 -10.80 -14.02 2.42
CA ILE A 175 -12.13 -14.63 2.56
C ILE A 175 -12.20 -15.45 3.85
N GLU A 176 -11.21 -16.30 4.10
CA GLU A 176 -11.18 -17.11 5.32
C GLU A 176 -10.97 -16.25 6.59
N ALA A 177 -10.19 -15.17 6.51
CA ALA A 177 -10.01 -14.24 7.60
C ALA A 177 -11.31 -13.49 7.96
N ALA A 178 -12.04 -13.02 6.95
CA ALA A 178 -13.34 -12.37 7.13
C ALA A 178 -14.38 -13.33 7.71
N LYS A 179 -14.48 -14.56 7.19
CA LYS A 179 -15.37 -15.59 7.74
C LYS A 179 -15.06 -15.92 9.21
N ALA A 180 -13.79 -15.91 9.58
CA ALA A 180 -13.34 -16.13 10.95
C ALA A 180 -13.49 -14.89 11.86
N GLY A 181 -13.88 -13.75 11.31
CA GLY A 181 -14.16 -12.51 12.05
C GLY A 181 -12.95 -11.68 12.45
N TYR A 182 -11.74 -12.01 11.97
CA TYR A 182 -10.53 -11.23 12.24
C TYR A 182 -10.03 -10.43 11.02
N GLY A 183 -10.55 -10.71 9.84
CA GLY A 183 -10.19 -10.03 8.61
C GLY A 183 -11.32 -9.21 8.01
N VAL A 184 -10.97 -8.37 7.05
CA VAL A 184 -11.92 -7.61 6.23
C VAL A 184 -12.10 -8.33 4.90
N ASN A 185 -13.33 -8.39 4.40
CA ASN A 185 -13.62 -8.81 3.04
C ASN A 185 -13.55 -7.56 2.12
N PRO A 186 -12.58 -7.45 1.20
CA PRO A 186 -12.44 -6.28 0.32
C PRO A 186 -13.70 -5.93 -0.49
N LEU A 187 -14.59 -6.90 -0.75
CA LEU A 187 -15.85 -6.64 -1.45
C LEU A 187 -16.85 -5.80 -0.63
N GLU A 188 -16.74 -5.81 0.69
CA GLU A 188 -17.64 -5.07 1.60
C GLU A 188 -17.32 -3.58 1.66
N ILE A 189 -16.08 -3.19 1.36
CA ILE A 189 -15.65 -1.78 1.31
C ILE A 189 -15.61 -1.23 -0.12
N LYS A 190 -15.95 -2.05 -1.11
CA LYS A 190 -15.78 -1.73 -2.52
C LYS A 190 -16.57 -0.48 -2.92
N GLU A 191 -17.82 -0.37 -2.47
CA GLU A 191 -18.68 0.77 -2.83
C GLU A 191 -18.11 2.10 -2.33
N GLU A 192 -17.64 2.14 -1.08
CA GLU A 192 -17.04 3.33 -0.49
C GLU A 192 -15.73 3.73 -1.16
N VAL A 193 -14.88 2.75 -1.51
CA VAL A 193 -13.64 2.98 -2.24
C VAL A 193 -13.94 3.58 -3.62
N GLU A 194 -14.80 2.94 -4.42
CA GLU A 194 -15.15 3.43 -5.77
C GLU A 194 -15.80 4.80 -5.73
N LYS A 195 -16.68 5.04 -4.76
CA LYS A 195 -17.29 6.36 -4.56
C LYS A 195 -16.24 7.42 -4.26
N LYS A 196 -15.26 7.12 -3.40
CA LYS A 196 -14.19 8.07 -3.08
C LYS A 196 -13.30 8.37 -4.29
N LEU A 197 -12.96 7.34 -5.07
CA LEU A 197 -12.21 7.51 -6.32
C LEU A 197 -12.97 8.43 -7.29
N GLN A 198 -14.25 8.16 -7.52
CA GLN A 198 -15.08 8.96 -8.42
C GLN A 198 -15.22 10.41 -7.94
N GLU A 199 -15.45 10.62 -6.65
CA GLU A 199 -15.57 11.96 -6.03
C GLU A 199 -14.33 12.82 -6.31
N ILE A 200 -13.14 12.28 -6.03
CA ILE A 200 -11.89 13.02 -6.18
C ILE A 200 -11.51 13.21 -7.65
N LEU A 201 -11.72 12.22 -8.51
CA LEU A 201 -11.43 12.38 -9.94
C LEU A 201 -12.32 13.44 -10.58
N LEU A 202 -13.61 13.47 -10.21
CA LEU A 202 -14.53 14.50 -10.67
C LEU A 202 -14.12 15.90 -10.17
N GLU A 203 -13.77 16.03 -8.89
CA GLU A 203 -13.28 17.29 -8.32
C GLU A 203 -11.97 17.75 -8.96
N ALA A 204 -11.08 16.81 -9.29
CA ALA A 204 -9.83 17.05 -10.01
C ALA A 204 -10.04 17.38 -11.50
N THR A 205 -11.28 17.36 -12.01
CA THR A 205 -11.61 17.54 -13.43
C THR A 205 -10.98 16.48 -14.35
N LEU A 206 -10.67 15.31 -13.81
CA LEU A 206 -10.08 14.16 -14.52
C LEU A 206 -11.18 13.20 -14.99
N ASP A 207 -10.89 12.46 -16.04
CA ASP A 207 -11.76 11.43 -16.57
C ASP A 207 -11.63 10.15 -15.74
N LEU A 208 -12.76 9.51 -15.46
CA LEU A 208 -12.80 8.19 -14.86
C LEU A 208 -12.52 7.14 -15.94
N PRO A 209 -11.40 6.37 -15.87
CA PRO A 209 -11.11 5.38 -16.89
C PRO A 209 -12.16 4.26 -16.88
N ALA A 210 -12.47 3.73 -18.06
CA ALA A 210 -13.38 2.59 -18.16
C ALA A 210 -12.74 1.35 -17.56
N ASP A 211 -13.50 0.59 -16.78
CA ASP A 211 -13.05 -0.71 -16.32
C ASP A 211 -12.83 -1.66 -17.50
N GLY A 212 -11.67 -2.32 -17.48
CA GLY A 212 -11.25 -3.29 -18.49
C GLY A 212 -10.57 -4.49 -17.84
N TRP A 213 -9.50 -4.98 -18.47
CA TRP A 213 -8.66 -5.99 -17.85
C TRP A 213 -7.89 -5.40 -16.66
N MET A 214 -7.82 -6.15 -15.56
CA MET A 214 -7.15 -5.75 -14.31
C MET A 214 -6.00 -6.71 -14.01
N HIS A 215 -4.86 -6.17 -13.59
CA HIS A 215 -3.73 -6.97 -13.12
C HIS A 215 -4.07 -7.69 -11.81
N SER A 216 -3.46 -8.86 -11.61
CA SER A 216 -3.55 -9.63 -10.36
C SER A 216 -2.36 -10.57 -10.24
N GLY A 217 -1.99 -10.93 -9.02
CA GLY A 217 -0.98 -11.95 -8.75
C GLY A 217 -0.17 -11.70 -7.49
N GLY A 218 0.01 -10.44 -7.09
CA GLY A 218 0.83 -10.03 -5.95
C GLY A 218 0.35 -10.67 -4.65
N LYS A 219 -0.97 -10.73 -4.43
CA LYS A 219 -1.56 -11.43 -3.27
C LYS A 219 -1.24 -12.93 -3.19
N THR A 220 -0.70 -13.53 -4.26
CA THR A 220 -0.32 -14.95 -4.36
C THR A 220 1.17 -15.16 -4.64
N GLY A 221 2.00 -14.13 -4.46
CA GLY A 221 3.45 -14.20 -4.70
C GLY A 221 3.86 -14.15 -6.18
N ARG A 222 2.93 -13.80 -7.08
CA ARG A 222 3.21 -13.60 -8.51
C ARG A 222 3.32 -12.11 -8.81
N HIS A 223 4.52 -11.58 -8.62
CA HIS A 223 4.82 -10.16 -8.74
C HIS A 223 5.23 -9.76 -10.15
N SER A 224 5.26 -8.45 -10.41
CA SER A 224 5.97 -7.88 -11.56
C SER A 224 7.48 -8.04 -11.39
N GLU A 225 8.23 -7.72 -12.44
CA GLU A 225 9.69 -7.66 -12.40
C GLU A 225 10.22 -6.64 -11.38
N HIS A 226 9.40 -5.67 -10.97
CA HIS A 226 9.84 -4.57 -10.11
C HIS A 226 10.15 -5.01 -8.69
N LEU A 227 9.41 -5.98 -8.12
CA LEU A 227 9.63 -6.38 -6.74
C LEU A 227 11.03 -6.95 -6.52
N GLY A 228 11.56 -7.71 -7.48
CA GLY A 228 12.91 -8.27 -7.38
C GLY A 228 13.99 -7.20 -7.19
N PHE A 229 13.87 -6.06 -7.87
CA PHE A 229 14.81 -4.94 -7.72
C PHE A 229 14.68 -4.26 -6.36
N ILE A 230 13.45 -4.05 -5.88
CA ILE A 230 13.19 -3.50 -4.55
C ILE A 230 13.85 -4.37 -3.47
N LEU A 231 13.60 -5.68 -3.50
CA LEU A 231 14.12 -6.60 -2.50
C LEU A 231 15.65 -6.72 -2.56
N ALA A 232 16.24 -6.67 -3.76
CA ALA A 232 17.70 -6.72 -3.90
C ALA A 232 18.39 -5.56 -3.16
N GLU A 233 17.83 -4.36 -3.22
CA GLU A 233 18.33 -3.19 -2.50
C GLU A 233 18.00 -3.27 -1.00
N MET A 234 16.71 -3.45 -0.67
CA MET A 234 16.20 -3.45 0.70
C MET A 234 16.84 -4.54 1.58
N GLN A 235 17.16 -5.70 1.02
CA GLN A 235 17.66 -6.86 1.77
C GLN A 235 19.19 -7.02 1.71
N PHE A 236 19.90 -6.14 0.98
CA PHE A 236 21.32 -6.33 0.69
C PHE A 236 22.15 -6.53 1.96
N LEU A 237 22.04 -5.62 2.93
CA LEU A 237 22.89 -5.63 4.12
C LEU A 237 22.67 -6.90 4.95
N GLN A 238 21.40 -7.29 5.15
CA GLN A 238 21.05 -8.48 5.92
C GLN A 238 21.52 -9.76 5.23
N ARG A 239 21.45 -9.82 3.90
CA ARG A 239 21.93 -10.99 3.12
C ARG A 239 23.46 -11.06 3.04
N ALA A 240 24.14 -9.91 3.00
CA ALA A 240 25.60 -9.84 2.97
C ALA A 240 26.23 -10.16 4.33
N TYR A 241 25.55 -9.82 5.43
CA TYR A 241 26.04 -9.98 6.80
C TYR A 241 24.99 -10.66 7.70
N PRO A 242 24.68 -11.95 7.43
CA PRO A 242 23.68 -12.68 8.21
C PRO A 242 24.07 -12.76 9.70
N ASP A 243 23.06 -12.90 10.56
CA ASP A 243 23.18 -13.03 12.02
C ASP A 243 23.78 -11.82 12.76
N SER A 244 23.89 -10.66 12.09
CA SER A 244 24.31 -9.40 12.71
C SER A 244 23.16 -8.73 13.49
N THR A 245 23.50 -7.94 14.51
CA THR A 245 22.54 -7.14 15.30
C THR A 245 22.75 -5.64 15.05
N TRP A 246 21.67 -4.89 14.82
CA TRP A 246 21.67 -3.45 14.51
C TRP A 246 20.87 -2.65 15.53
#